data_AF-A0A8S2W1J0-F1
#
_entry.id   AF-A0A8S2W1J0-F1
#
_cell.length_a   1.000
_cell.length_b   1.000
_cell.length_c   1.000
_cell.angle_alpha   90.00
_cell.angle_beta   90.00
_cell.angle_gamma   90.00
#
_symmetry.space_group_name_H-M   'P 1'
#
loop_
_entity.id
_entity.type
_entity.pdbx_description
1 polymer ?
#
loop_
_entity_poly.entity_id
_entity_poly.type
_entity_poly.pdbx_seq_one_letter_code
_entity_poly.pdbx_strand_id
1 'polypeptide(L)'
;YANIRFKSSLTGEQFLYGTLWVTNAGYHKNVTIQYTFNRWSNKYEYEATHLYHSNDIRNLDKFEFNIDIPHDIDRVDFVLRYRVNGQEH
;
A
#
# COMPACT_ATOMS: atom_id res chain seq x y z
N TYR A 1 -5.77 8.87 -3.82
CA TYR A 1 -4.42 9.50 -3.86
C TYR A 1 -3.46 8.64 -3.04
N ALA A 2 -2.18 8.57 -3.40
CA ALA A 2 -1.18 7.81 -2.63
C ALA A 2 0.15 8.57 -2.57
N ASN A 3 0.81 8.50 -1.41
CA ASN A 3 2.19 8.91 -1.22
C ASN A 3 3.02 7.66 -0.94
N ILE A 4 3.99 7.37 -1.80
CA ILE A 4 4.78 6.14 -1.73
C ILE A 4 6.25 6.53 -1.70
N ARG A 5 7.00 5.92 -0.80
CA ARG A 5 8.41 6.21 -0.58
C ARG A 5 9.17 4.93 -0.34
N PHE A 6 10.29 4.80 -1.05
CA PHE A 6 11.32 3.87 -0.65
C PHE A 6 12.13 4.47 0.50
N LYS A 7 12.42 3.67 1.53
CA LYS A 7 13.18 4.05 2.70
C LYS A 7 14.27 3.02 2.96
N SER A 8 15.44 3.49 3.40
CA SER A 8 16.52 2.63 3.93
C SER A 8 16.78 3.06 5.37
N SER A 9 16.93 2.08 6.27
CA SER A 9 17.35 2.32 7.65
C SER A 9 18.88 2.40 7.75
N LEU A 10 19.39 2.82 8.91
CA LEU A 10 20.82 2.84 9.21
C LEU A 10 21.42 1.42 9.35
N THR A 11 20.59 0.43 9.67
CA THR A 11 20.94 -1.00 9.72
C THR A 11 20.93 -1.65 8.34
N GLY A 12 20.58 -0.89 7.30
CA GLY A 12 20.56 -1.30 5.90
C GLY A 12 19.20 -1.83 5.44
N GLU A 13 18.25 -2.09 6.34
CA GLU A 13 16.93 -2.62 5.99
C GLU A 13 16.22 -1.66 5.05
N GLN A 14 15.59 -2.21 4.02
CA GLN A 14 14.92 -1.44 2.98
C GLN A 14 13.41 -1.68 3.05
N PHE A 15 12.62 -0.62 2.86
CA PHE A 15 11.18 -0.68 2.97
C PHE A 15 10.51 0.15 1.89
N LEU A 16 9.44 -0.39 1.30
CA LEU A 16 8.47 0.38 0.55
C LEU A 16 7.35 0.78 1.52
N TYR A 17 7.36 2.04 1.93
CA TYR A 17 6.34 2.62 2.78
C TYR A 17 5.38 3.43 1.94
N GLY A 18 4.08 3.29 2.20
CA GLY A 18 3.10 4.15 1.56
C GLY A 18 1.92 4.48 2.44
N THR A 19 1.37 5.66 2.16
CA THR A 19 0.13 6.15 2.72
C THR A 19 -0.85 6.36 1.58
N LEU A 20 -2.06 5.82 1.72
CA LEU A 20 -3.13 5.94 0.74
C LEU A 20 -4.31 6.69 1.34
N TRP A 21 -5.01 7.41 0.47
CA TRP A 21 -6.30 8.02 0.77
C TRP A 21 -7.30 7.52 -0.25
N VAL A 22 -8.33 6.82 0.24
CA VAL A 22 -9.42 6.25 -0.56
C VAL A 22 -10.73 6.92 -0.18
N THR A 23 -11.67 6.99 -1.12
CA THR A 23 -13.00 7.54 -0.85
C THR A 23 -13.71 6.69 0.19
N ASN A 24 -14.35 7.33 1.18
CA ASN A 24 -15.20 6.61 2.13
C ASN A 24 -16.57 6.31 1.49
N ALA A 25 -16.59 5.41 0.50
CA ALA A 25 -17.80 5.04 -0.24
C ALA A 25 -18.62 3.92 0.44
N GLY A 26 -18.07 3.30 1.49
CA GLY A 26 -18.69 2.19 2.20
C GLY A 26 -17.92 1.84 3.47
N TYR A 27 -18.55 1.12 4.40
CA TYR A 27 -17.93 0.73 5.67
C TYR A 27 -16.82 -0.31 5.45
N HIS A 28 -17.14 -1.39 4.71
CA HIS A 28 -16.19 -2.45 4.39
C HIS A 28 -15.31 -2.03 3.21
N LYS A 29 -14.08 -1.66 3.52
CA LYS A 29 -13.04 -1.32 2.56
C LYS A 29 -11.86 -2.23 2.75
N ASN A 30 -11.28 -2.71 1.65
CA ASN A 30 -10.05 -3.47 1.65
C ASN A 30 -9.08 -2.80 0.67
N VAL A 31 -7.89 -2.46 1.17
CA VAL A 31 -6.81 -1.88 0.38
C VAL A 31 -5.66 -2.87 0.41
N THR A 32 -5.24 -3.33 -0.75
CA THR A 32 -4.15 -4.31 -0.88
C THR A 32 -3.13 -3.83 -1.89
N ILE A 33 -1.87 -4.13 -1.62
CA ILE A 33 -0.74 -3.85 -2.49
C ILE A 33 -0.33 -5.18 -3.08
N GLN A 34 -0.45 -5.32 -4.40
CA GLN A 34 0.17 -6.43 -5.11
C GLN A 34 1.53 -5.96 -5.62
N TYR A 35 2.56 -6.73 -5.33
CA TYR A 35 3.93 -6.36 -5.67
C TYR A 35 4.74 -7.56 -6.15
N THR A 36 5.84 -7.27 -6.82
CA THR A 36 6.75 -8.25 -7.40
C THR A 36 8.16 -7.69 -7.43
N PHE A 37 9.12 -8.61 -7.38
CA PHE A 37 10.55 -8.32 -7.54
C PHE A 37 11.10 -8.83 -8.87
N ASN A 38 10.25 -9.40 -9.74
CA ASN A 38 10.71 -10.09 -10.96
C ASN A 38 9.76 -9.89 -12.17
N ARG A 39 9.35 -8.64 -12.41
CA ARG A 39 8.51 -8.25 -13.55
C ARG A 39 7.21 -9.07 -13.67
N TRP A 40 6.53 -9.27 -12.55
CA TRP A 40 5.24 -9.97 -12.43
C TRP A 40 5.29 -11.48 -12.68
N SER A 41 6.47 -12.10 -12.67
CA SER A 41 6.60 -13.56 -12.74
C SER A 41 6.18 -14.24 -11.43
N ASN A 42 6.48 -13.59 -10.29
CA ASN A 42 5.90 -13.85 -8.98
C ASN A 42 5.02 -12.66 -8.56
N LYS A 43 4.08 -12.92 -7.66
CA LYS A 43 3.21 -11.90 -7.09
C LYS A 43 3.08 -12.15 -5.60
N TYR A 44 3.21 -11.09 -4.83
CA TYR A 44 2.95 -11.04 -3.41
C TYR A 44 1.81 -10.06 -3.17
N GLU A 45 1.07 -10.27 -2.08
CA GLU A 45 -0.01 -9.38 -1.67
C GLU A 45 0.21 -8.96 -0.22
N TYR A 46 0.01 -7.67 0.04
CA TYR A 46 0.09 -7.08 1.37
C TYR A 46 -1.20 -6.29 1.63
N GLU A 47 -1.85 -6.53 2.76
CA GLU A 47 -3.04 -5.78 3.16
C GLU A 47 -2.65 -4.52 3.92
N ALA A 48 -3.11 -3.37 3.46
CA ALA A 48 -2.86 -2.10 4.11
C ALA A 48 -3.75 -1.92 5.34
N THR A 49 -3.18 -1.29 6.37
CA THR A 49 -3.88 -1.05 7.64
C THR A 49 -4.67 0.24 7.58
N HIS A 50 -5.95 0.19 7.96
CA HIS A 50 -6.79 1.38 8.09
C HIS A 50 -6.41 2.21 9.32
N LEU A 51 -6.24 3.52 9.14
CA LEU A 51 -5.90 4.45 10.23
C LEU A 51 -7.17 5.09 10.80
N TYR A 52 -7.63 4.59 11.95
CA TYR A 52 -8.95 4.84 12.55
C TYR A 52 -9.28 6.31 12.90
N HIS A 53 -8.31 7.23 12.86
CA HIS A 53 -8.49 8.65 13.23
C HIS A 53 -7.95 9.63 12.18
N SER A 54 -7.91 9.22 10.92
CA SER A 54 -7.25 9.97 9.85
C SER A 54 -8.17 10.85 9.00
N ASN A 55 -9.40 11.12 9.47
CA ASN A 55 -10.42 11.93 8.80
C ASN A 55 -10.08 13.44 8.73
N ASP A 56 -8.81 13.77 8.46
CA ASP A 56 -8.34 15.15 8.22
C ASP A 56 -9.01 15.76 6.98
N ILE A 57 -9.50 14.93 6.06
CA ILE A 57 -10.17 15.35 4.82
C ILE A 57 -11.57 14.72 4.78
N ARG A 58 -12.60 15.55 4.69
CA ARG A 58 -14.01 15.10 4.59
C ARG A 58 -14.14 14.07 3.46
N ASN A 59 -14.62 12.87 3.79
CA ASN A 59 -14.91 11.74 2.90
C ASN A 59 -13.73 10.90 2.37
N LEU A 60 -12.54 10.99 2.98
CA LEU A 60 -11.44 10.08 2.67
C LEU A 60 -11.02 9.28 3.92
N ASP A 61 -10.76 8.00 3.73
CA ASP A 61 -10.13 7.14 4.72
C ASP A 61 -8.65 6.96 4.38
N LYS A 62 -7.79 6.98 5.39
CA LYS A 62 -6.35 6.79 5.23
C LYS A 62 -5.96 5.35 5.54
N PHE A 63 -5.09 4.80 4.71
CA PHE A 63 -4.47 3.49 4.89
C PHE A 63 -2.95 3.63 4.84
N GLU A 64 -2.25 2.71 5.48
CA GLU A 64 -0.79 2.62 5.36
C GLU A 64 -0.30 1.19 5.15
N PHE A 65 0.84 1.07 4.51
CA PHE A 65 1.56 -0.19 4.36
C PHE A 65 3.05 0.03 4.52
N ASN A 66 3.73 -1.03 4.96
CA ASN A 66 5.18 -1.10 5.04
C ASN A 66 5.61 -2.50 4.58
N ILE A 67 6.22 -2.58 3.40
CA ILE A 67 6.69 -3.85 2.82
C ILE A 67 8.20 -3.87 2.89
N ASP A 68 8.75 -4.92 3.50
CA ASP A 68 10.19 -5.15 3.57
C ASP A 68 10.72 -5.51 2.17
N ILE A 69 11.78 -4.82 1.75
CA ILE A 69 12.43 -5.03 0.47
C ILE A 69 13.78 -5.72 0.74
N PRO A 70 14.03 -6.91 0.14
CA PRO A 70 15.34 -7.54 0.25
C PRO A 70 16.44 -6.67 -0.39
N HIS A 71 17.64 -6.69 0.19
CA HIS A 71 18.74 -5.81 -0.19
C HIS A 71 19.29 -6.03 -1.61
N ASP A 72 19.04 -7.21 -2.18
CA ASP A 72 19.51 -7.65 -3.49
C ASP A 72 18.51 -7.32 -4.62
N ILE A 73 17.42 -6.63 -4.31
CA ILE A 73 16.42 -6.21 -5.28
C ILE A 73 16.73 -4.82 -5.82
N ASP A 74 16.85 -4.71 -7.15
CA ASP A 74 17.07 -3.44 -7.86
C ASP A 74 15.77 -2.74 -8.26
N ARG A 75 14.66 -3.49 -8.31
CA ARG A 75 13.36 -3.01 -8.77
C ARG A 75 12.20 -3.69 -8.05
N VAL A 76 11.25 -2.88 -7.62
CA VAL A 76 9.95 -3.31 -7.14
C VAL A 76 8.88 -2.76 -8.08
N ASP A 77 8.08 -3.63 -8.68
CA ASP A 77 6.84 -3.22 -9.35
C ASP A 77 5.67 -3.48 -8.42
N PHE A 78 4.71 -2.57 -8.37
CA PHE A 78 3.54 -2.71 -7.53
C PHE A 78 2.30 -2.09 -8.18
N VAL A 79 1.14 -2.57 -7.76
CA VAL A 79 -0.17 -1.99 -8.04
C VAL A 79 -0.96 -1.91 -6.73
N LEU A 80 -1.80 -0.89 -6.64
CA LEU A 80 -2.70 -0.68 -5.54
C LEU A 80 -4.08 -1.16 -5.96
N ARG A 81 -4.74 -1.93 -5.10
CA ARG A 81 -6.10 -2.41 -5.33
C ARG A 81 -6.99 -1.93 -4.20
N TYR A 82 -8.04 -1.22 -4.53
CA TYR A 82 -9.05 -0.74 -3.60
C TYR A 82 -10.39 -1.41 -3.88
N ARG A 83 -10.91 -2.13 -2.89
CA ARG A 83 -12.22 -2.77 -2.96
C ARG A 83 -13.20 -2.16 -1.97
N VAL A 84 -14.37 -1.78 -2.45
CA VAL A 84 -15.48 -1.24 -1.65
C VAL A 84 -16.80 -1.57 -2.32
N ASN A 85 -17.81 -1.95 -1.53
CA ASN A 85 -19.17 -2.25 -2.03
C ASN A 85 -19.20 -3.23 -3.23
N GLY A 86 -18.27 -4.20 -3.27
CA GLY A 86 -18.16 -5.16 -4.37
C GLY A 86 -17.54 -4.62 -5.67
N GLN A 87 -17.06 -3.38 -5.69
CA GLN A 87 -16.31 -2.79 -6.80
C GLN A 87 -14.81 -2.78 -6.51
N GLU A 88 -14.01 -2.86 -7.57
CA GLU A 88 -12.54 -2.82 -7.53
C GLU A 88 -12.02 -1.65 -8.36
N HIS A 89 -11.04 -0.93 -7.81
CA HIS A 89 -10.38 0.23 -8.40
C HIS A 89 -8.86 0.14 -8.24
#